data_AF-A0A519KRD7-F1
#
_entry.id   AF-A0A519KRD7-F1
#
_cell.length_a   1.000
_cell.length_b   1.000
_cell.length_c   1.000
_cell.angle_alpha   90.00
_cell.angle_beta   90.00
_cell.angle_gamma   90.00
#
_symmetry.space_group_name_H-M   'P 1'
#
loop_
_entity.id
_entity.type
_entity.pdbx_description
1 polymer ?
#
loop_
_entity_poly.entity_id
_entity_poly.type
_entity_poly.pdbx_seq_one_letter_code
_entity_poly.pdbx_strand_id
1 'polypeptide(L)'
;MKPSTIRAWSWTHKWSSLVSTLFLLMLCVTGLPLVFSHELNEVLLHEPWEAAQPDGPLLDLDQVLNTALARHPGDVPAFMSFDEDRPVVNVTSAVPGSTAYNFQPIDQTSGDPAPLVAGHPVMEFILQLHTDMFLGLPGMLFLGLMGVLLVVAVVSGVVLYAPFMRRLPFGTLRLEKSARTRWLDWHNLLGAVTV
;
A
#
# COMPACT_ATOMS: atom_id res chain seq x y z
N MET A 1 -35.60 10.99 -15.33
CA MET A 1 -35.69 10.29 -14.03
C MET A 1 -36.68 11.01 -13.13
N LYS A 2 -37.40 10.30 -12.26
CA LYS A 2 -38.29 10.94 -11.27
C LYS A 2 -37.45 11.73 -10.24
N PRO A 3 -37.95 12.85 -9.69
CA PRO A 3 -37.21 13.65 -8.69
C PRO A 3 -36.77 12.86 -7.45
N SER A 4 -37.60 11.90 -7.01
CA SER A 4 -37.28 11.00 -5.89
C SER A 4 -36.07 10.12 -6.16
N THR A 5 -35.95 9.58 -7.39
CA THR A 5 -34.82 8.75 -7.82
C THR A 5 -33.53 9.54 -7.83
N ILE A 6 -33.54 10.78 -8.35
CA ILE A 6 -32.35 11.65 -8.34
C ILE A 6 -31.91 11.94 -6.90
N ARG A 7 -32.87 12.25 -6.01
CA ARG A 7 -32.56 12.51 -4.60
C ARG A 7 -31.94 11.31 -3.89
N ALA A 8 -32.42 10.10 -4.17
CA ALA A 8 -31.86 8.86 -3.61
C ALA A 8 -30.43 8.60 -4.11
N TRP A 9 -30.18 8.73 -5.42
CA TRP A 9 -28.84 8.58 -5.99
C TRP A 9 -27.87 9.64 -5.46
N SER A 10 -28.29 10.91 -5.38
CA SER A 10 -27.46 11.99 -4.83
C SER A 10 -27.15 11.78 -3.35
N TRP A 11 -28.09 11.25 -2.57
CA TRP A 11 -27.85 10.90 -1.18
C TRP A 11 -26.82 9.77 -1.07
N THR A 12 -27.00 8.71 -1.85
CA THR A 12 -26.08 7.55 -1.90
C THR A 12 -24.68 8.01 -2.28
N HIS A 13 -24.54 8.71 -3.40
CA HIS A 13 -23.26 9.25 -3.88
C HIS A 13 -22.59 10.13 -2.82
N LYS A 14 -23.33 11.06 -2.21
CA LYS A 14 -22.78 11.96 -1.21
C LYS A 14 -22.16 11.20 -0.04
N TRP A 15 -22.86 10.22 0.51
CA TRP A 15 -22.39 9.51 1.70
C TRP A 15 -21.35 8.45 1.38
N SER A 16 -21.51 7.71 0.27
CA SER A 16 -20.49 6.74 -0.16
C SER A 16 -19.17 7.46 -0.46
N SER A 17 -19.22 8.58 -1.20
CA SER A 17 -18.04 9.37 -1.53
C SER A 17 -17.41 10.02 -0.29
N LEU A 18 -18.21 10.58 0.62
CA LEU A 18 -17.67 11.28 1.78
C LEU A 18 -16.93 10.32 2.72
N VAL A 19 -17.53 9.16 3.00
CA VAL A 19 -16.91 8.15 3.86
C VAL A 19 -15.67 7.57 3.19
N SER A 20 -15.74 7.18 1.91
CA SER A 20 -14.58 6.61 1.21
C SER A 20 -13.43 7.61 1.06
N THR A 21 -13.73 8.89 0.81
CA THR A 21 -12.70 9.94 0.65
C THR A 21 -11.87 10.13 1.91
N LEU A 22 -12.47 10.01 3.10
CA LEU A 22 -11.72 10.13 4.36
C LEU A 22 -10.62 9.07 4.46
N PHE A 23 -10.95 7.82 4.14
CA PHE A 23 -9.99 6.72 4.21
C PHE A 23 -9.02 6.73 3.03
N LEU A 24 -9.46 7.10 1.84
CA LEU A 24 -8.56 7.30 0.70
C LEU A 24 -7.56 8.43 0.96
N LEU A 25 -7.99 9.51 1.62
CA LEU A 25 -7.08 10.58 2.03
C LEU A 25 -6.01 10.05 2.98
N MET A 26 -6.41 9.26 3.99
CA MET A 26 -5.46 8.59 4.87
C MET A 26 -4.49 7.72 4.06
N LEU A 27 -4.98 6.88 3.14
CA LEU A 27 -4.14 6.02 2.30
C LEU A 27 -3.19 6.81 1.40
N CYS A 28 -3.62 7.93 0.83
CA CYS A 28 -2.76 8.78 0.02
C CYS A 28 -1.66 9.46 0.86
N VAL A 29 -2.00 9.96 2.05
CA VAL A 29 -1.06 10.65 2.94
C VAL A 29 -0.04 9.68 3.51
N THR A 30 -0.44 8.45 3.84
CA THR A 30 0.48 7.42 4.33
C THR A 30 1.22 6.72 3.18
N GLY A 31 0.59 6.55 2.02
CA GLY A 31 1.17 5.90 0.85
C GLY A 31 2.27 6.70 0.18
N LEU A 32 2.15 8.04 0.12
CA LEU A 32 3.16 8.89 -0.51
C LEU A 32 4.56 8.71 0.13
N PRO A 33 4.74 8.80 1.46
CA PRO A 33 6.01 8.45 2.11
C PRO A 33 6.46 7.01 1.85
N LEU A 34 5.52 6.05 1.83
CA LEU A 34 5.86 4.63 1.65
C LEU A 34 6.43 4.33 0.27
N VAL A 35 6.02 5.05 -0.77
CA VAL A 35 6.61 4.90 -2.12
C VAL A 35 8.09 5.27 -2.12
N PHE A 36 8.50 6.22 -1.27
CA PHE A 36 9.89 6.66 -1.11
C PHE A 36 10.53 6.06 0.15
N SER A 37 10.07 4.90 0.61
CA SER A 37 10.54 4.36 1.89
C SER A 37 12.01 4.02 1.88
N HIS A 38 12.56 3.63 0.73
CA HIS A 38 13.97 3.31 0.59
C HIS A 38 14.83 4.57 0.77
N GLU A 39 14.53 5.62 0.00
CA GLU A 39 15.24 6.90 0.04
C GLU A 39 15.07 7.60 1.39
N LEU A 40 13.87 7.53 1.98
CA LEU A 40 13.62 8.06 3.32
C LEU A 40 14.38 7.27 4.37
N ASN A 41 14.47 5.94 4.26
CA ASN A 41 15.25 5.12 5.17
C ASN A 41 16.74 5.45 5.05
N GLU A 42 17.30 5.63 3.85
CA GLU A 42 18.70 6.03 3.68
C GLU A 42 19.01 7.38 4.33
N VAL A 43 18.12 8.37 4.18
CA VAL A 43 18.31 9.71 4.75
C VAL A 43 18.09 9.71 6.26
N LEU A 44 17.15 8.91 6.77
CA LEU A 44 16.76 8.89 8.17
C LEU A 44 17.60 7.93 9.02
N LEU A 45 18.04 6.80 8.47
CA LEU A 45 18.88 5.80 9.13
C LEU A 45 20.35 6.11 8.81
N HIS A 46 21.06 6.71 9.77
CA HIS A 46 22.48 7.06 9.63
C HIS A 46 23.46 5.87 9.81
N GLU A 47 22.96 4.64 9.92
CA GLU A 47 23.76 3.43 10.14
C GLU A 47 23.43 2.40 9.05
N PRO A 48 24.05 2.49 7.85
CA PRO A 48 23.97 1.41 6.89
C PRO A 48 24.61 0.17 7.51
N TRP A 49 23.89 -0.95 7.49
CA TRP A 49 24.49 -2.23 7.85
C TRP A 49 25.61 -2.55 6.86
N GLU A 50 26.80 -2.84 7.39
CA GLU A 50 27.94 -3.31 6.60
C GLU A 50 28.08 -4.83 6.73
N ALA A 51 28.43 -5.47 5.62
CA ALA A 51 28.75 -6.90 5.61
C ALA A 51 29.94 -7.18 6.53
N ALA A 52 29.95 -8.35 7.18
CA ALA A 52 31.04 -8.69 8.08
C ALA A 52 32.38 -8.84 7.34
N GLN A 53 32.35 -9.25 6.06
CA GLN A 53 33.52 -9.35 5.19
C GLN A 53 33.23 -8.78 3.79
N PRO A 54 33.25 -7.45 3.61
CA PRO A 54 32.82 -6.82 2.35
C PRO A 54 33.71 -7.19 1.14
N ASP A 55 35.00 -7.46 1.37
CA ASP A 55 35.94 -7.92 0.34
C ASP A 55 36.12 -9.46 0.30
N GLY A 56 35.33 -10.19 1.11
CA GLY A 56 35.40 -11.65 1.19
C GLY A 56 34.74 -12.34 -0.01
N PRO A 57 35.11 -13.60 -0.30
CA PRO A 57 34.37 -14.39 -1.27
C PRO A 57 32.95 -14.65 -0.75
N LEU A 58 31.96 -14.46 -1.62
CA LEU A 58 30.57 -14.80 -1.29
C LEU A 58 30.42 -16.31 -1.11
N LEU A 59 29.72 -16.71 -0.04
CA LEU A 59 29.30 -18.09 0.17
C LEU A 59 28.37 -18.55 -0.95
N ASP A 60 28.45 -19.84 -1.29
CA ASP A 60 27.52 -20.47 -2.21
C ASP A 60 26.12 -20.54 -1.59
N LEU A 61 25.08 -20.55 -2.44
CA LEU A 61 23.69 -20.57 -1.98
C LEU A 61 23.39 -21.80 -1.14
N ASP A 62 23.99 -22.95 -1.47
CA ASP A 62 23.87 -24.17 -0.67
C ASP A 62 24.49 -23.99 0.72
N GLN A 63 25.59 -23.26 0.84
CA GLN A 63 26.22 -22.98 2.14
C GLN A 63 25.34 -22.07 2.99
N VAL A 64 24.76 -21.02 2.39
CA VAL A 64 23.82 -20.12 3.05
C VAL A 64 22.57 -20.88 3.52
N LEU A 65 21.99 -21.70 2.64
CA LEU A 65 20.81 -22.50 2.94
C LEU A 65 21.05 -23.48 4.09
N ASN A 66 22.16 -24.21 4.04
CA ASN A 66 22.55 -25.15 5.09
C ASN A 66 22.77 -24.43 6.43
N THR A 67 23.37 -23.23 6.40
CA THR A 67 23.59 -22.41 7.59
C THR A 67 22.27 -21.94 8.21
N ALA A 68 21.28 -21.55 7.38
CA ALA A 68 19.95 -21.18 7.85
C ALA A 68 19.16 -22.39 8.43
N LEU A 69 19.24 -23.55 7.77
CA LEU A 69 18.57 -24.78 8.24
C LEU A 69 19.24 -25.38 9.48
N ALA A 70 20.56 -25.21 9.64
CA ALA A 70 21.27 -25.63 10.85
C ALA A 70 20.81 -24.88 12.10
N ARG A 71 20.35 -23.62 11.96
CA ARG A 71 19.76 -22.83 13.05
C ARG A 71 18.32 -23.24 13.37
N HIS A 72 17.60 -23.81 12.40
CA HIS A 72 16.21 -24.24 12.53
C HIS A 72 16.04 -25.72 12.11
N PRO A 73 16.53 -26.67 12.93
CA PRO A 73 16.45 -28.09 12.60
C PRO A 73 14.99 -28.56 12.53
N GLY A 74 14.62 -29.17 11.41
CA GLY A 74 13.26 -29.67 11.15
C GLY A 74 12.43 -28.79 10.20
N ASP A 75 12.91 -27.59 9.88
CA ASP A 75 12.35 -26.79 8.81
C ASP A 75 12.74 -27.35 7.43
N VAL A 76 11.86 -27.14 6.46
CA VAL A 76 12.15 -27.32 5.05
C VAL A 76 12.27 -25.96 4.37
N PRO A 77 13.15 -25.82 3.37
CA PRO A 77 13.28 -24.57 2.64
C PRO A 77 12.02 -24.30 1.81
N ALA A 78 11.45 -23.10 1.95
CA ALA A 78 10.30 -22.67 1.16
C ALA A 78 10.76 -21.85 -0.05
N PHE A 79 11.53 -20.79 0.18
CA PHE A 79 12.12 -19.96 -0.87
C PHE A 79 13.30 -19.13 -0.33
N MET A 80 14.14 -18.65 -1.24
CA MET A 80 15.17 -17.67 -0.96
C MET A 80 14.87 -16.39 -1.74
N SER A 81 15.06 -15.22 -1.12
CA SER A 81 15.05 -13.93 -1.80
C SER A 81 16.38 -13.22 -1.61
N PHE A 82 16.77 -12.44 -2.61
CA PHE A 82 18.07 -11.78 -2.66
C PHE A 82 17.87 -10.29 -2.44
N ASP A 83 18.69 -9.72 -1.56
CA ASP A 83 18.80 -8.27 -1.43
C ASP A 83 19.66 -7.75 -2.59
N GLU A 84 19.18 -6.75 -3.33
CA GLU A 84 19.91 -6.19 -4.48
C GLU A 84 21.00 -5.21 -4.03
N ASP A 85 20.82 -4.59 -2.86
CA ASP A 85 21.68 -3.53 -2.36
C ASP A 85 22.76 -4.04 -1.39
N ARG A 86 22.54 -5.22 -0.80
CA ARG A 86 23.42 -5.83 0.21
C ARG A 86 23.72 -7.28 -0.13
N PRO A 87 24.89 -7.83 0.23
CA PRO A 87 25.20 -9.26 0.07
C PRO A 87 24.44 -10.10 1.10
N VAL A 88 23.11 -9.96 1.17
CA VAL A 88 22.23 -10.64 2.11
C VAL A 88 21.27 -11.54 1.33
N VAL A 89 21.21 -12.81 1.73
CA VAL A 89 20.26 -13.77 1.22
C VAL A 89 19.24 -14.05 2.31
N ASN A 90 17.98 -13.77 2.02
CA ASN A 90 16.88 -14.03 2.93
C ASN A 90 16.37 -15.45 2.69
N VAL A 91 16.56 -16.32 3.68
CA VAL A 91 16.07 -17.70 3.64
C VAL A 91 14.73 -17.77 4.37
N THR A 92 13.69 -18.18 3.65
CA THR A 92 12.40 -18.50 4.26
C THR A 92 12.23 -20.00 4.37
N SER A 93 12.06 -20.49 5.59
CA SER A 93 11.88 -21.90 5.90
C SER A 93 10.60 -22.12 6.70
N ALA A 94 10.06 -23.33 6.66
CA ALA A 94 8.86 -23.67 7.42
C ALA A 94 8.90 -25.12 7.88
N VAL A 95 8.30 -25.40 9.03
CA VAL A 95 8.06 -26.78 9.46
C VAL A 95 7.02 -27.41 8.52
N PRO A 96 7.25 -28.63 7.99
CA PRO A 96 6.25 -29.32 7.17
C PRO A 96 4.88 -29.38 7.83
N GLY A 97 3.85 -28.85 7.16
CA GLY A 97 2.48 -28.82 7.67
C GLY A 97 2.15 -27.63 8.60
N SER A 98 3.12 -26.75 8.88
CA SER A 98 2.90 -25.48 9.57
C SER A 98 2.52 -24.37 8.59
N THR A 99 1.75 -23.40 9.06
CA THR A 99 1.50 -22.13 8.33
C THR A 99 2.46 -21.02 8.78
N ALA A 100 3.34 -21.29 9.75
CA ALA A 100 4.32 -20.34 10.24
C ALA A 100 5.62 -20.46 9.43
N TYR A 101 6.07 -19.33 8.90
CA TYR A 101 7.33 -19.21 8.20
C TYR A 101 8.38 -18.58 9.11
N ASN A 102 9.59 -19.11 9.06
CA ASN A 102 10.79 -18.54 9.66
C ASN A 102 11.54 -17.78 8.57
N PHE A 103 11.70 -16.48 8.77
CA PHE A 103 12.43 -15.60 7.85
C PHE A 103 13.79 -15.26 8.46
N GLN A 104 14.86 -15.61 7.76
CA GLN A 104 16.24 -15.43 8.22
C GLN A 104 17.06 -14.66 7.17
N PRO A 105 17.36 -13.37 7.39
CA PRO A 105 18.38 -12.66 6.61
C PRO A 105 19.78 -13.19 6.97
N ILE A 106 20.52 -13.73 6.00
CA ILE A 106 21.87 -14.25 6.18
C ILE A 106 22.87 -13.42 5.38
N ASP A 107 23.92 -12.94 6.02
CA ASP A 107 25.05 -12.30 5.36
C ASP A 107 25.81 -13.35 4.53
N GLN A 108 25.84 -13.18 3.21
CA GLN A 108 26.48 -14.11 2.29
C GLN A 108 28.01 -14.06 2.41
N THR A 109 28.60 -13.03 3.02
CA THR A 109 30.06 -12.93 3.19
C THR A 109 30.58 -13.74 4.39
N SER A 110 29.74 -13.97 5.40
CA SER A 110 30.13 -14.60 6.67
C SER A 110 29.29 -15.84 7.04
N GLY A 111 28.06 -15.92 6.56
CA GLY A 111 27.06 -16.91 6.98
C GLY A 111 26.35 -16.52 8.27
N ASP A 112 26.69 -15.38 8.87
CA ASP A 112 26.09 -14.88 10.10
C ASP A 112 24.70 -14.27 9.85
N PRO A 113 23.85 -14.15 10.88
CA PRO A 113 22.56 -13.49 10.75
C PRO A 113 22.79 -12.00 10.48
N ALA A 114 22.29 -11.53 9.33
CA ALA A 114 22.20 -10.10 9.08
C ALA A 114 21.01 -9.52 9.87
N PRO A 115 20.99 -8.23 10.21
CA PRO A 115 19.79 -7.62 10.73
C PRO A 115 18.70 -7.66 9.66
N LEU A 116 17.46 -7.89 10.11
CA LEU A 116 16.29 -7.58 9.30
C LEU A 116 16.43 -6.15 8.80
N VAL A 117 15.98 -5.87 7.57
CA VAL A 117 15.74 -4.49 7.14
C VAL A 117 14.59 -3.97 7.99
N ALA A 118 14.89 -3.56 9.22
CA ALA A 118 13.99 -2.81 10.04
C ALA A 118 13.92 -1.43 9.39
N GLY A 119 12.84 -1.17 8.66
CA GLY A 119 12.54 0.19 8.21
C GLY A 119 12.53 1.12 9.42
N HIS A 120 12.79 2.41 9.20
CA HIS A 120 12.76 3.39 10.27
C HIS A 120 11.43 3.27 11.06
N PRO A 121 11.40 3.35 12.41
CA PRO A 121 10.19 3.10 13.20
C PRO A 121 8.96 3.92 12.77
N VAL A 122 9.19 5.13 12.25
CA VAL A 122 8.15 5.97 11.66
C VAL A 122 7.59 5.39 10.36
N MET A 123 8.43 4.83 9.49
CA MET A 123 7.99 4.16 8.27
C MET A 123 7.19 2.90 8.58
N GLU A 124 7.60 2.15 9.59
CA GLU A 124 6.84 0.98 10.07
C GLU A 124 5.48 1.39 10.64
N PHE A 125 5.42 2.45 11.45
CA PHE A 125 4.16 3.02 11.93
C PHE A 125 3.23 3.45 10.77
N ILE A 126 3.77 4.15 9.77
CA ILE A 126 3.02 4.60 8.59
C ILE A 126 2.51 3.40 7.79
N LEU A 127 3.36 2.37 7.60
CA LEU A 127 3.01 1.15 6.89
C LEU A 127 1.86 0.41 7.57
N GLN A 128 1.93 0.27 8.90
CA GLN A 128 0.88 -0.39 9.67
C GLN A 128 -0.43 0.40 9.62
N LEU A 129 -0.38 1.72 9.80
CA LEU A 129 -1.55 2.58 9.63
C LEU A 129 -2.18 2.47 8.24
N HIS A 130 -1.35 2.39 7.18
CA HIS A 130 -1.78 2.31 5.78
C HIS A 130 -2.43 0.97 5.43
N THR A 131 -1.86 -0.13 5.92
CA THR A 131 -2.26 -1.48 5.50
C THR A 131 -3.42 -2.03 6.34
N ASP A 132 -3.39 -1.81 7.65
CA ASP A 132 -4.33 -2.46 8.57
C ASP A 132 -4.86 -1.55 9.68
N MET A 133 -4.47 -0.28 9.71
CA MET A 133 -4.90 0.68 10.73
C MET A 133 -4.64 0.23 12.18
N PHE A 134 -3.61 -0.59 12.42
CA PHE A 134 -3.32 -1.26 13.70
C PHE A 134 -4.38 -2.26 14.16
N LEU A 135 -5.27 -2.69 13.26
CA LEU A 135 -6.33 -3.64 13.55
C LEU A 135 -6.09 -5.01 12.91
N GLY A 136 -4.99 -5.20 12.18
CA GLY A 136 -4.69 -6.45 11.47
C GLY A 136 -5.77 -6.80 10.45
N LEU A 137 -6.20 -8.06 10.43
CA LEU A 137 -7.20 -8.56 9.49
C LEU A 137 -8.52 -7.74 9.48
N PRO A 138 -9.13 -7.39 10.62
CA PRO A 138 -10.27 -6.48 10.66
C PRO A 138 -10.06 -5.15 9.93
N GLY A 139 -8.89 -4.54 10.06
CA GLY A 139 -8.56 -3.27 9.41
C GLY A 139 -8.40 -3.40 7.91
N MET A 140 -7.71 -4.46 7.46
CA MET A 140 -7.61 -4.80 6.02
C MET A 140 -8.98 -5.00 5.39
N LEU A 141 -9.87 -5.77 6.04
CA LEU A 141 -11.23 -6.00 5.57
C LEU A 141 -12.05 -4.71 5.55
N PHE A 142 -11.88 -3.87 6.56
CA PHE A 142 -12.54 -2.57 6.64
C PHE A 142 -12.10 -1.63 5.50
N LEU A 143 -10.79 -1.52 5.23
CA LEU A 143 -10.27 -0.75 4.09
C LEU A 143 -10.76 -1.33 2.75
N GLY A 144 -10.82 -2.66 2.62
CA GLY A 144 -11.42 -3.33 1.47
C GLY A 144 -12.89 -2.94 1.26
N LEU A 145 -13.68 -2.88 2.34
CA LEU A 145 -15.05 -2.38 2.30
C LEU A 145 -15.14 -0.92 1.85
N MET A 146 -14.20 -0.06 2.29
CA MET A 146 -14.12 1.33 1.81
C MET A 146 -13.84 1.39 0.30
N GLY A 147 -13.05 0.46 -0.24
CA GLY A 147 -12.87 0.27 -1.68
C GLY A 147 -14.18 -0.04 -2.41
N VAL A 148 -15.03 -0.91 -1.84
CA VAL A 148 -16.37 -1.18 -2.39
C VAL A 148 -17.26 0.06 -2.35
N LEU A 149 -17.22 0.84 -1.26
CA LEU A 149 -17.94 2.12 -1.18
C LEU A 149 -17.46 3.12 -2.23
N LEU A 150 -16.16 3.15 -2.55
CA LEU A 150 -15.63 3.95 -3.65
C LEU A 150 -16.21 3.51 -5.00
N VAL A 151 -16.33 2.20 -5.26
CA VAL A 151 -16.99 1.70 -6.49
C VAL A 151 -18.45 2.18 -6.55
N VAL A 152 -19.19 2.10 -5.44
CA VAL A 152 -20.56 2.63 -5.36
C VAL A 152 -20.59 4.15 -5.61
N ALA A 153 -19.61 4.89 -5.07
CA ALA A 153 -19.46 6.32 -5.31
C ALA A 153 -19.24 6.64 -6.80
N VAL A 154 -18.37 5.88 -7.48
CA VAL A 154 -18.09 6.03 -8.92
C VAL A 154 -19.34 5.74 -9.74
N VAL A 155 -19.98 4.59 -9.55
CA VAL A 155 -21.19 4.18 -10.29
C VAL A 155 -22.32 5.20 -10.08
N SER A 156 -22.56 5.61 -8.84
CA SER A 156 -23.59 6.62 -8.54
C SER A 156 -23.25 7.99 -9.13
N GLY A 157 -21.96 8.36 -9.21
CA GLY A 157 -21.49 9.58 -9.87
C GLY A 157 -21.79 9.57 -11.38
N VAL A 158 -21.48 8.47 -12.06
CA VAL A 158 -21.78 8.28 -13.50
C VAL A 158 -23.29 8.38 -13.77
N VAL A 159 -24.11 7.72 -12.94
CA VAL A 159 -25.58 7.77 -13.06
C VAL A 159 -26.11 9.20 -12.88
N LEU A 160 -25.52 9.98 -11.98
CA LEU A 160 -25.90 11.37 -11.74
C LEU A 160 -25.34 12.35 -12.78
N TYR A 161 -24.27 12.00 -13.50
CA TYR A 161 -23.66 12.89 -14.49
C TYR A 161 -24.66 13.33 -15.57
N ALA A 162 -25.37 12.36 -16.18
CA ALA A 162 -26.32 12.62 -17.26
C ALA A 162 -27.44 13.64 -16.90
N PRO A 163 -28.18 13.51 -15.77
CA PRO A 163 -29.20 14.49 -15.41
C PRO A 163 -28.61 15.85 -15.00
N PHE A 164 -27.42 15.91 -14.41
CA PHE A 164 -26.79 17.17 -13.98
C PHE A 164 -26.17 17.96 -15.15
N MET A 165 -25.58 17.26 -16.12
CA MET A 165 -24.94 17.89 -17.28
C MET A 165 -25.88 18.01 -18.50
N ARG A 166 -27.14 17.58 -18.40
CA ARG A 166 -28.10 17.56 -19.52
C ARG A 166 -28.33 18.91 -20.22
N ARG A 167 -28.04 20.03 -19.55
CA ARG A 167 -28.25 21.40 -20.08
C ARG A 167 -26.96 22.13 -20.41
N LEU A 168 -25.80 21.47 -20.28
CA LEU A 168 -24.49 22.05 -20.49
C LEU A 168 -23.73 21.18 -21.50
N PRO A 169 -23.00 21.78 -22.46
CA PRO A 169 -22.06 21.00 -23.25
C PRO A 169 -21.02 20.33 -22.35
N PHE A 170 -20.61 19.12 -22.73
CA PHE A 170 -19.57 18.38 -22.03
C PHE A 170 -18.32 19.26 -21.85
N GLY A 171 -17.76 19.32 -20.64
CA GLY A 171 -16.57 20.12 -20.35
C GLY A 171 -16.81 21.60 -20.03
N THR A 172 -18.06 22.05 -19.86
CA THR A 172 -18.32 23.46 -19.51
C THR A 172 -17.91 23.76 -18.06
N LEU A 173 -16.88 24.57 -17.88
CA LEU A 173 -16.49 25.14 -16.58
C LEU A 173 -17.05 26.55 -16.43
N ARG A 174 -17.97 26.75 -15.48
CA ARG A 174 -18.58 28.08 -15.26
C ARG A 174 -17.71 28.92 -14.34
N LEU A 175 -16.66 29.52 -14.90
CA LEU A 175 -15.63 30.28 -14.18
C LEU A 175 -16.13 31.59 -13.54
N GLU A 176 -17.20 32.18 -14.06
CA GLU A 176 -17.80 33.44 -13.55
C GLU A 176 -18.74 33.23 -12.36
N LYS A 177 -19.01 31.99 -11.96
CA LYS A 177 -19.92 31.67 -10.85
C LYS A 177 -19.19 31.53 -9.52
N SER A 178 -19.98 31.50 -8.44
CA SER A 178 -19.49 31.30 -7.07
C SER A 178 -18.54 30.09 -6.96
N ALA A 179 -17.57 30.17 -6.05
CA ALA A 179 -16.55 29.13 -5.83
C ALA A 179 -17.13 27.72 -5.68
N ARG A 180 -18.29 27.59 -5.03
CA ARG A 180 -19.01 26.31 -4.88
C ARG A 180 -19.42 25.69 -6.23
N THR A 181 -19.92 26.51 -7.16
CA THR A 181 -20.32 26.02 -8.48
C THR A 181 -19.11 25.60 -9.30
N ARG A 182 -18.02 26.35 -9.21
CA ARG A 182 -16.74 26.02 -9.87
C ARG A 182 -16.17 24.69 -9.38
N TRP A 183 -16.14 24.46 -8.06
CA TRP A 183 -15.68 23.19 -7.49
C TRP A 183 -16.53 22.01 -7.92
N LEU A 184 -17.85 22.18 -8.01
CA LEU A 184 -18.75 21.14 -8.50
C LEU A 184 -18.50 20.83 -9.98
N ASP A 185 -18.32 21.86 -10.82
CA ASP A 185 -18.03 21.68 -12.24
C ASP A 185 -16.67 20.97 -12.45
N TRP A 186 -15.65 21.32 -11.66
CA TRP A 186 -14.35 20.61 -11.65
C TRP A 186 -14.47 19.16 -11.21
N HIS A 187 -15.19 18.88 -10.13
CA HIS A 187 -15.39 17.52 -9.65
C HIS A 187 -16.14 16.67 -10.69
N ASN A 188 -17.19 17.23 -11.32
CA ASN A 188 -17.93 16.54 -12.37
C ASN A 188 -17.09 16.29 -13.62
N LEU A 189 -16.24 17.26 -14.01
CA LEU A 189 -15.36 17.12 -15.16
C LEU A 189 -14.28 16.07 -14.92
N LEU A 190 -13.52 16.20 -13.82
CA LEU A 190 -12.46 15.26 -13.47
C LEU A 190 -13.05 13.86 -13.30
N GLY A 191 -14.14 13.74 -12.53
CA GLY A 191 -14.82 12.46 -12.32
C GLY A 191 -15.31 11.80 -13.60
N ALA A 192 -15.82 12.56 -14.59
CA ALA A 192 -16.26 11.99 -15.86
C ALA A 192 -15.12 11.64 -16.83
N VAL A 193 -13.96 12.26 -16.68
CA VAL A 193 -12.79 12.02 -17.55
C VAL A 193 -11.90 10.90 -17.02
N THR A 194 -11.82 10.72 -15.70
CA THR A 194 -10.91 9.75 -15.06
C THR A 194 -11.58 8.43 -14.65
N VAL A 195 -12.90 8.32 -14.79
CA VAL A 195 -13.66 7.07 -14.62
C VAL A 195 -13.62 6.26 -15.90
#